data_AF-A0A511QWW3-F1
#
_entry.id   AF-A0A511QWW3-F1
#
_cell.length_a   1.000
_cell.length_b   1.000
_cell.length_c   1.000
_cell.angle_alpha   90.00
_cell.angle_beta   90.00
_cell.angle_gamma   90.00
#
_symmetry.space_group_name_H-M   'P 1'
#
loop_
_entity.id
_entity.type
_entity.pdbx_description
1 polymer ?
#
loop_
_entity_poly.entity_id
_entity_poly.type
_entity_poly.pdbx_seq_one_letter_code
_entity_poly.pdbx_strand_id
1 'polypeptide(L)'
;MLDSGTTPICRGLNGVIRPADDPIWERIYPPNHFGCRAGVRSLTAREAEARGGVSPLPPGLEVPPGFARPPTARWEPDPAKYPPELWEALQGKLAERIEIGREILELRGRVSAREKDQILRGLEGLRLSRWMEQNPIRTLEIASNLAQTRNRMGDYDRLTQSIRLLYPRPEGSWADEKPLGQLRAVSTKGSSALQAAAITLVHEFGHHLYEAMREETENRLFARYIQAKKEGRFVSLRARDGVLEWFSESLAAHRFFRRDFRKFDPATSAMIEDVLARLR
;
A
#
# COMPACT_ATOMS: atom_id res chain seq x y z
N MET A 1 -36.01 -7.63 17.40
CA MET A 1 -37.48 -7.61 17.50
C MET A 1 -38.01 -7.81 16.09
N LEU A 2 -38.90 -8.78 15.88
CA LEU A 2 -39.49 -9.01 14.55
C LEU A 2 -40.64 -8.02 14.34
N ASP A 3 -40.73 -7.49 13.14
CA ASP A 3 -41.75 -6.51 12.73
C ASP A 3 -42.38 -6.91 11.39
N SER A 4 -43.29 -6.09 10.87
CA SER A 4 -43.96 -6.29 9.58
C SER A 4 -43.00 -6.20 8.39
N GLY A 5 -41.86 -5.53 8.52
CA GLY A 5 -40.81 -5.42 7.51
C GLY A 5 -39.79 -6.56 7.55
N THR A 6 -39.98 -7.56 8.41
CA THR A 6 -39.07 -8.70 8.53
C THR A 6 -39.38 -9.75 7.47
N THR A 7 -38.43 -9.98 6.57
CA THR A 7 -38.53 -10.95 5.46
C THR A 7 -38.62 -12.40 5.96
N PRO A 8 -39.13 -13.34 5.13
CA PRO A 8 -39.20 -14.76 5.49
C PRO A 8 -37.85 -15.36 5.91
N ILE A 9 -36.76 -15.03 5.20
CA ILE A 9 -35.41 -15.49 5.52
C ILE A 9 -34.99 -15.02 6.93
N CYS A 10 -35.14 -13.73 7.23
CA CYS A 10 -34.80 -13.18 8.55
C CYS A 10 -35.67 -13.78 9.66
N ARG A 11 -36.95 -14.03 9.39
CA ARG A 11 -37.87 -14.65 10.35
C ARG A 11 -37.46 -16.09 10.66
N GLY A 12 -37.08 -16.86 9.64
CA GLY A 12 -36.60 -18.24 9.80
C GLY A 12 -35.27 -18.34 10.56
N LEU A 13 -34.40 -17.33 10.42
CA LEU A 13 -33.12 -17.27 11.13
C LEU A 13 -33.21 -16.68 12.54
N ASN A 14 -34.35 -16.11 12.93
CA ASN A 14 -34.50 -15.49 14.24
C ASN A 14 -34.42 -16.52 15.36
N GLY A 15 -33.39 -16.40 16.21
CA GLY A 15 -33.17 -17.32 17.33
C GLY A 15 -32.38 -18.56 16.96
N VAL A 16 -31.89 -18.69 15.72
CA VAL A 16 -30.99 -19.77 15.33
C VAL A 16 -29.68 -19.67 16.13
N ILE A 17 -29.28 -20.77 16.76
CA ILE A 17 -28.05 -20.92 17.54
C ILE A 17 -27.21 -22.01 16.90
N ARG A 18 -25.98 -21.66 16.49
CA ARG A 18 -25.01 -22.59 15.89
C ARG A 18 -23.64 -22.42 16.57
N PRO A 19 -22.79 -23.47 16.60
CA PRO A 19 -21.40 -23.34 17.03
C PRO A 19 -20.66 -22.23 16.26
N ALA A 20 -19.67 -21.60 16.89
CA ALA A 20 -18.95 -20.47 16.29
C ALA A 20 -18.13 -20.86 15.05
N ASP A 21 -17.70 -22.12 14.99
CA ASP A 21 -16.92 -22.75 13.92
C ASP A 21 -17.79 -23.48 12.87
N ASP A 22 -19.11 -23.35 12.96
CA ASP A 22 -20.02 -23.99 12.02
C ASP A 22 -19.90 -23.38 10.61
N PRO A 23 -19.63 -24.19 9.56
CA PRO A 23 -19.53 -23.71 8.18
C PRO A 23 -20.79 -22.98 7.68
N ILE A 24 -21.95 -23.14 8.31
CA ILE A 24 -23.17 -22.43 7.92
C ILE A 24 -23.00 -20.90 7.96
N TRP A 25 -22.12 -20.38 8.83
CA TRP A 25 -21.83 -18.96 8.92
C TRP A 25 -21.22 -18.39 7.63
N GLU A 26 -20.65 -19.21 6.76
CA GLU A 26 -20.21 -18.76 5.44
C GLU A 26 -21.36 -18.37 4.51
N ARG A 27 -22.58 -18.82 4.81
CA ARG A 27 -23.76 -18.65 3.97
C ARG A 27 -24.83 -17.75 4.57
N ILE A 28 -24.96 -17.73 5.91
CA ILE A 28 -26.11 -17.11 6.59
C ILE A 28 -25.73 -15.90 7.47
N TYR A 29 -24.46 -15.52 7.49
CA TYR A 29 -24.02 -14.38 8.28
C TYR A 29 -24.54 -13.08 7.66
N PRO A 30 -25.26 -12.23 8.42
CA PRO A 30 -25.86 -11.00 7.87
C PRO A 30 -24.83 -10.05 7.24
N PRO A 31 -25.20 -9.31 6.17
CA PRO A 31 -26.54 -9.19 5.61
C PRO A 31 -26.93 -10.37 4.70
N ASN A 32 -28.17 -10.85 4.81
CA ASN A 32 -28.69 -11.98 4.03
C ASN A 32 -29.57 -11.55 2.83
N HIS A 33 -29.83 -10.26 2.66
CA HIS A 33 -30.53 -9.66 1.52
C HIS A 33 -30.45 -8.12 1.61
N PHE A 34 -30.94 -7.41 0.59
CA PHE A 34 -31.04 -5.95 0.62
C PHE A 34 -31.94 -5.47 1.77
N GLY A 35 -31.46 -4.50 2.57
CA GLY A 35 -32.19 -3.98 3.72
C GLY A 35 -32.26 -4.92 4.93
N CYS A 36 -31.42 -5.97 4.98
CA CYS A 36 -31.35 -6.89 6.10
C CYS A 36 -30.98 -6.18 7.41
N ARG A 37 -31.81 -6.36 8.45
CA ARG A 37 -31.61 -5.83 9.81
C ARG A 37 -31.21 -6.89 10.83
N ALA A 38 -30.92 -8.11 10.37
CA ALA A 38 -30.46 -9.19 11.24
C ALA A 38 -29.06 -8.89 11.78
N GLY A 39 -28.76 -9.41 12.97
CA GLY A 39 -27.44 -9.33 13.60
C GLY A 39 -27.11 -10.63 14.32
N VAL A 40 -25.81 -10.84 14.55
CA VAL A 40 -25.28 -11.99 15.28
C VAL A 40 -24.83 -11.53 16.65
N ARG A 41 -25.14 -12.31 17.69
CA ARG A 41 -24.59 -12.13 19.04
C ARG A 41 -23.82 -13.38 19.45
N SER A 42 -22.64 -13.19 20.03
CA SER A 42 -21.88 -14.29 20.63
C SER A 42 -22.56 -14.74 21.92
N LEU A 43 -22.58 -16.05 22.17
CA LEU A 43 -23.08 -16.66 23.40
C LEU A 43 -22.00 -17.55 23.99
N THR A 44 -21.95 -17.61 25.31
CA THR A 44 -21.22 -18.68 26.01
C THR A 44 -21.95 -20.02 25.86
N ALA A 45 -21.25 -21.15 26.05
CA ALA A 45 -21.85 -22.47 25.98
C ALA A 45 -23.06 -22.60 26.94
N ARG A 46 -22.93 -22.11 28.17
CA ARG A 46 -24.00 -22.10 29.17
C ARG A 46 -25.21 -21.27 28.74
N GLU A 47 -25.01 -20.11 28.11
CA GLU A 47 -26.11 -19.30 27.59
C GLU A 47 -26.80 -19.93 26.39
N ALA A 48 -26.06 -20.66 25.55
CA ALA A 48 -26.61 -21.41 24.43
C ALA A 48 -27.46 -22.58 24.94
N GLU A 49 -26.95 -23.38 25.88
CA GLU A 49 -27.68 -24.48 26.54
C GLU A 49 -28.96 -23.98 27.21
N ALA A 50 -28.88 -22.88 27.97
CA ALA A 50 -30.05 -22.27 28.62
C ALA A 50 -31.13 -21.80 27.63
N ARG A 51 -30.79 -21.68 26.34
CA ARG A 51 -31.69 -21.29 25.24
C ARG A 51 -32.10 -22.45 24.34
N GLY A 52 -31.84 -23.69 24.76
CA GLY A 52 -32.19 -24.90 24.01
C GLY A 52 -31.06 -25.47 23.16
N GLY A 53 -29.84 -24.95 23.28
CA GLY A 53 -28.66 -25.46 22.58
C GLY A 53 -28.66 -25.16 21.08
N VAL A 54 -27.93 -25.98 20.32
CA VAL A 54 -27.84 -25.85 18.87
C VAL A 54 -29.21 -26.07 18.23
N SER A 55 -29.67 -25.11 17.45
CA SER A 55 -30.97 -25.15 16.80
C SER A 55 -30.88 -25.75 15.38
N PRO A 56 -31.97 -26.36 14.88
CA PRO A 56 -32.07 -26.72 13.46
C PRO A 56 -32.12 -25.47 12.58
N LEU A 57 -31.73 -25.61 11.31
CA LEU A 57 -31.89 -24.57 10.30
C LEU A 57 -33.30 -24.62 9.72
N PRO A 58 -33.87 -23.47 9.30
CA PRO A 58 -35.17 -23.45 8.66
C PRO A 58 -35.14 -24.23 7.33
N PRO A 59 -36.19 -25.03 7.01
CA PRO A 59 -36.30 -25.71 5.73
C PRO A 59 -36.30 -24.72 4.56
N GLY A 60 -35.62 -25.06 3.47
CA GLY A 60 -35.57 -24.22 2.26
C GLY A 60 -34.84 -22.90 2.44
N LEU A 61 -33.89 -22.81 3.38
CA LEU A 61 -33.09 -21.61 3.58
C LEU A 61 -32.23 -21.30 2.35
N GLU A 62 -32.63 -20.27 1.61
CA GLU A 62 -31.88 -19.75 0.49
C GLU A 62 -31.51 -18.29 0.72
N VAL A 63 -30.21 -18.00 0.67
CA VAL A 63 -29.68 -16.63 0.72
C VAL A 63 -29.39 -16.20 -0.72
N PRO A 64 -29.95 -15.07 -1.20
CA PRO A 64 -29.74 -14.62 -2.57
C PRO A 64 -28.26 -14.49 -2.95
N PRO A 65 -27.90 -14.76 -4.21
CA PRO A 65 -26.53 -14.58 -4.71
C PRO A 65 -25.98 -13.20 -4.37
N GLY A 66 -24.74 -13.14 -3.90
CA GLY A 66 -24.08 -11.92 -3.45
C GLY A 66 -24.19 -11.63 -1.96
N PHE A 67 -25.11 -12.27 -1.23
CA PHE A 67 -25.24 -12.17 0.23
C PHE A 67 -24.69 -13.39 0.98
N ALA A 68 -24.62 -14.56 0.33
CA ALA A 68 -24.02 -15.77 0.88
C ALA A 68 -22.48 -15.71 0.83
N ARG A 69 -21.87 -14.82 1.63
CA ARG A 69 -20.41 -14.71 1.76
C ARG A 69 -20.01 -14.67 3.23
N PRO A 70 -18.90 -15.31 3.63
CA PRO A 70 -18.42 -15.22 5.00
C PRO A 70 -18.00 -13.78 5.35
N PRO A 71 -18.04 -13.40 6.63
CA PRO A 71 -17.54 -12.10 7.10
C PRO A 71 -16.05 -11.89 6.79
N THR A 72 -15.32 -13.00 6.67
CA THR A 72 -13.89 -13.03 6.34
C THR A 72 -13.62 -12.98 4.84
N ALA A 73 -14.64 -13.11 3.98
CA ALA A 73 -14.46 -13.02 2.54
C ALA A 73 -13.89 -11.65 2.19
N ARG A 74 -12.72 -11.65 1.56
CA ARG A 74 -12.20 -10.44 0.93
C ARG A 74 -13.07 -10.10 -0.27
N TRP A 75 -13.29 -8.81 -0.49
CA TRP A 75 -13.91 -8.35 -1.71
C TRP A 75 -12.98 -8.66 -2.89
N GLU A 76 -13.56 -9.22 -3.94
CA GLU A 76 -12.89 -9.51 -5.20
C GLU A 76 -13.76 -8.95 -6.33
N PRO A 77 -13.15 -8.29 -7.32
CA PRO A 77 -13.91 -7.75 -8.44
C PRO A 77 -14.33 -8.92 -9.36
N ASP A 78 -15.58 -8.86 -9.80
CA ASP A 78 -16.15 -9.84 -10.73
C ASP A 78 -15.88 -9.38 -12.18
N PRO A 79 -15.07 -10.10 -12.98
CA PRO A 79 -14.72 -9.70 -14.34
C PRO A 79 -15.96 -9.43 -15.21
N ALA A 80 -17.03 -10.20 -15.01
CA ALA A 80 -18.26 -10.10 -15.82
C ALA A 80 -19.02 -8.78 -15.59
N LYS A 81 -18.70 -8.04 -14.52
CA LYS A 81 -19.34 -6.76 -14.18
C LYS A 81 -18.61 -5.55 -14.78
N TYR A 82 -17.50 -5.74 -15.48
CA TYR A 82 -16.70 -4.67 -16.07
C TYR A 82 -16.63 -4.81 -17.59
N PRO A 83 -16.71 -3.69 -18.35
CA PRO A 83 -16.27 -3.67 -19.73
C PRO A 83 -14.83 -4.20 -19.85
N PRO A 84 -14.49 -4.96 -20.92
CA PRO A 84 -13.16 -5.57 -21.06
C PRO A 84 -12.00 -4.58 -20.87
N GLU A 85 -12.10 -3.39 -21.45
CA GLU A 85 -11.08 -2.33 -21.32
C GLU A 85 -10.85 -1.88 -19.86
N LEU A 86 -11.92 -1.80 -19.06
CA LEU A 86 -11.83 -1.43 -17.65
C LEU A 86 -11.31 -2.60 -16.80
N TRP A 87 -11.64 -3.84 -17.17
CA TRP A 87 -11.11 -5.02 -16.52
C TRP A 87 -9.59 -5.14 -16.74
N GLU A 88 -9.12 -4.97 -17.97
CA GLU A 88 -7.69 -4.96 -18.28
C GLU A 88 -6.94 -3.86 -17.52
N ALA A 89 -7.50 -2.64 -17.50
CA ALA A 89 -6.91 -1.54 -16.74
C ALA A 89 -6.88 -1.82 -15.23
N LEU A 90 -7.91 -2.48 -14.68
CA LEU A 90 -7.95 -2.90 -13.27
C LEU A 90 -6.92 -3.99 -12.99
N GLN A 91 -6.83 -5.02 -13.84
CA GLN A 91 -5.83 -6.08 -13.72
C GLN A 91 -4.42 -5.50 -13.76
N GLY A 92 -4.15 -4.56 -14.66
CA GLY A 92 -2.89 -3.84 -14.69
C GLY A 92 -2.59 -3.12 -13.37
N LYS A 93 -3.57 -2.45 -12.77
CA LYS A 93 -3.38 -1.81 -11.45
C LYS A 93 -3.18 -2.81 -10.32
N LEU A 94 -3.89 -3.93 -10.34
CA LEU A 94 -3.76 -4.98 -9.33
C LEU A 94 -2.41 -5.69 -9.42
N ALA A 95 -1.90 -5.92 -10.62
CA ALA A 95 -0.59 -6.53 -10.86
C ALA A 95 0.57 -5.66 -10.31
N GLU A 96 0.40 -4.34 -10.29
CA GLU A 96 1.41 -3.41 -9.75
C GLU A 96 1.31 -3.21 -8.23
N ARG A 97 0.32 -3.84 -7.58
CA ARG A 97 0.13 -3.71 -6.14
C ARG A 97 1.30 -4.38 -5.43
N ILE A 98 1.87 -3.66 -4.46
CA ILE A 98 2.94 -4.20 -3.63
C ILE A 98 2.33 -5.03 -2.50
N GLU A 99 2.77 -6.28 -2.40
CA GLU A 99 2.30 -7.24 -1.42
C GLU A 99 3.38 -7.56 -0.37
N ILE A 100 2.94 -7.60 0.89
CA ILE A 100 3.80 -8.08 1.98
C ILE A 100 3.89 -9.60 1.87
N GLY A 101 5.11 -10.14 1.90
CA GLY A 101 5.45 -11.54 1.66
C GLY A 101 5.91 -11.83 0.24
N ARG A 102 5.80 -10.87 -0.69
CA ARG A 102 6.24 -11.02 -2.08
C ARG A 102 7.32 -10.00 -2.45
N GLU A 103 6.97 -8.74 -2.69
CA GLU A 103 7.95 -7.68 -3.00
C GLU A 103 8.61 -7.08 -1.76
N ILE A 104 7.88 -7.09 -0.64
CA ILE A 104 8.40 -6.72 0.68
C ILE A 104 8.21 -7.93 1.59
N LEU A 105 9.29 -8.64 1.93
CA LEU A 105 9.15 -9.93 2.60
C LEU A 105 8.58 -9.82 4.01
N GLU A 106 8.92 -8.75 4.73
CA GLU A 106 8.45 -8.52 6.10
C GLU A 106 8.10 -7.04 6.32
N LEU A 107 6.94 -6.79 6.95
CA LEU A 107 6.56 -5.47 7.45
C LEU A 107 6.63 -5.46 8.98
N ARG A 108 7.41 -4.55 9.55
CA ARG A 108 7.50 -4.29 11.00
C ARG A 108 6.93 -2.92 11.33
N GLY A 109 6.40 -2.80 12.55
CA GLY A 109 5.78 -1.57 13.05
C GLY A 109 4.25 -1.63 13.10
N ARG A 110 3.65 -0.64 13.74
CA ARG A 110 2.20 -0.55 13.92
C ARG A 110 1.65 0.64 13.13
N VAL A 111 0.97 0.33 12.03
CA VAL A 111 0.19 1.29 11.23
C VAL A 111 -1.16 0.68 10.87
N SER A 112 -2.17 1.52 10.64
CA SER A 112 -3.46 1.03 10.14
C SER A 112 -3.32 0.49 8.71
N ALA A 113 -4.26 -0.36 8.30
CA ALA A 113 -4.30 -0.89 6.92
C ALA A 113 -4.36 0.24 5.87
N ARG A 114 -5.11 1.31 6.15
CA ARG A 114 -5.24 2.47 5.27
C ARG A 114 -3.94 3.26 5.12
N GLU A 115 -3.15 3.38 6.19
CA GLU A 115 -1.86 4.08 6.17
C GLU A 115 -0.82 3.26 5.42
N LYS A 116 -0.75 1.96 5.72
CA LYS A 116 0.10 1.01 4.99
C LYS A 116 -0.15 1.10 3.49
N ASP A 117 -1.41 0.96 3.05
CA ASP A 117 -1.76 0.99 1.64
C ASP A 117 -1.39 2.34 0.98
N GLN A 118 -1.54 3.46 1.68
CA GLN A 118 -1.15 4.76 1.14
C GLN A 118 0.37 4.96 1.06
N ILE A 119 1.14 4.42 2.00
CA ILE A 119 2.61 4.44 1.97
C ILE A 119 3.10 3.59 0.80
N LEU A 120 2.61 2.36 0.67
CA LEU A 120 3.04 1.41 -0.37
C LEU A 120 2.67 1.87 -1.78
N ARG A 121 1.57 2.63 -1.95
CA ARG A 121 1.23 3.30 -3.22
C ARG A 121 2.34 4.17 -3.79
N GLY A 122 3.29 4.62 -2.97
CA GLY A 122 4.50 5.28 -3.43
C GLY A 122 5.28 4.42 -4.43
N LEU A 123 5.51 3.15 -4.09
CA LEU A 123 6.25 2.18 -4.91
C LEU A 123 5.43 1.68 -6.11
N GLU A 124 4.12 1.41 -5.92
CA GLU A 124 3.24 0.90 -6.99
C GLU A 124 3.27 1.77 -8.26
N GLY A 125 3.36 3.10 -8.10
CA GLY A 125 3.40 4.01 -9.24
C GLY A 125 4.73 4.04 -10.01
N LEU A 126 5.77 3.35 -9.53
CA LEU A 126 6.99 3.11 -10.31
C LEU A 126 6.79 1.99 -11.34
N ARG A 127 5.82 1.10 -11.06
CA ARG A 127 5.49 -0.09 -11.86
C ARG A 127 6.66 -1.08 -11.94
N LEU A 128 7.18 -1.48 -10.79
CA LEU A 128 8.35 -2.36 -10.69
C LEU A 128 8.03 -3.65 -9.92
N SER A 129 6.75 -4.02 -9.80
CA SER A 129 6.29 -5.22 -9.10
C SER A 129 7.10 -6.47 -9.47
N ARG A 130 7.14 -6.81 -10.76
CA ARG A 130 7.90 -7.97 -11.29
C ARG A 130 9.39 -7.93 -10.99
N TRP A 131 10.00 -6.75 -11.03
CA TRP A 131 11.42 -6.61 -10.71
C TRP A 131 11.68 -6.76 -9.22
N MET A 132 10.79 -6.22 -8.38
CA MET A 132 10.85 -6.35 -6.93
C MET A 132 10.59 -7.79 -6.46
N GLU A 133 9.85 -8.61 -7.20
CA GLU A 133 9.76 -10.05 -6.92
C GLU A 133 11.13 -10.74 -7.00
N GLN A 134 11.98 -10.30 -7.93
CA GLN A 134 13.35 -10.83 -8.11
C GLN A 134 14.36 -10.13 -7.19
N ASN A 135 14.05 -8.89 -6.79
CA ASN A 135 14.88 -8.04 -5.94
C ASN A 135 14.04 -7.49 -4.78
N PRO A 136 13.64 -8.35 -3.82
CA PRO A 136 12.70 -7.94 -2.79
C PRO A 136 13.38 -7.07 -1.74
N ILE A 137 12.59 -6.15 -1.16
CA ILE A 137 12.97 -5.51 0.10
C ILE A 137 12.77 -6.55 1.20
N ARG A 138 13.81 -6.84 1.96
CA ARG A 138 13.75 -7.88 2.99
C ARG A 138 12.83 -7.47 4.15
N THR A 139 12.98 -6.22 4.60
CA THR A 139 12.17 -5.70 5.70
C THR A 139 11.84 -4.24 5.46
N LEU A 140 10.56 -3.88 5.57
CA LEU A 140 10.11 -2.50 5.75
C LEU A 140 9.72 -2.32 7.22
N GLU A 141 10.45 -1.49 7.95
CA GLU A 141 10.14 -1.14 9.33
C GLU A 141 9.59 0.29 9.39
N ILE A 142 8.35 0.42 9.88
CA ILE A 142 7.72 1.71 10.12
C ILE A 142 7.82 2.04 11.61
N ALA A 143 8.75 2.92 11.93
CA ALA A 143 9.06 3.38 13.28
C ALA A 143 8.23 4.61 13.66
N SER A 144 7.78 4.67 14.91
CA SER A 144 6.93 5.75 15.42
C SER A 144 7.69 6.88 16.12
N ASN A 145 9.02 6.81 16.20
CA ASN A 145 9.87 7.84 16.81
C ASN A 145 11.29 7.85 16.21
N LEU A 146 12.02 8.94 16.43
CA LEU A 146 13.36 9.19 15.84
C LEU A 146 14.47 8.31 16.42
N ALA A 147 14.35 7.89 17.69
CA ALA A 147 15.35 7.04 18.33
C ALA A 147 15.48 5.69 17.60
N GLN A 148 14.37 5.20 17.03
CA GLN A 148 14.34 3.99 16.22
C GLN A 148 14.94 4.18 14.80
N THR A 149 15.08 5.42 14.30
CA THR A 149 15.41 5.69 12.88
C THR A 149 16.78 6.32 12.62
N ARG A 150 17.78 6.09 13.48
CA ARG A 150 19.10 6.76 13.38
C ARG A 150 18.97 8.30 13.24
N ASN A 151 17.93 8.89 13.84
CA ASN A 151 17.56 10.32 13.72
C ASN A 151 17.27 10.81 12.29
N ARG A 152 17.02 9.90 11.35
CA ARG A 152 16.63 10.22 9.98
C ARG A 152 15.15 9.94 9.77
N MET A 153 14.60 10.47 8.68
CA MET A 153 13.20 10.20 8.33
C MET A 153 13.03 8.87 7.59
N GLY A 154 14.12 8.39 6.99
CA GLY A 154 14.26 7.11 6.32
C GLY A 154 15.72 6.68 6.35
N ASP A 155 15.95 5.37 6.24
CA ASP A 155 17.28 4.78 6.17
C ASP A 155 17.19 3.45 5.41
N TYR A 156 17.95 3.30 4.34
CA TYR A 156 18.17 2.02 3.68
C TYR A 156 19.50 1.40 4.13
N ASP A 157 19.44 0.14 4.55
CA ASP A 157 20.60 -0.67 4.89
C ASP A 157 20.89 -1.68 3.76
N ARG A 158 22.00 -1.45 3.05
CA ARG A 158 22.40 -2.27 1.88
C ARG A 158 22.76 -3.72 2.23
N LEU A 159 23.21 -4.00 3.45
CA LEU A 159 23.64 -5.35 3.84
C LEU A 159 22.44 -6.23 4.16
N THR A 160 21.42 -5.64 4.76
CA THR A 160 20.20 -6.34 5.17
C THR A 160 19.03 -6.14 4.21
N GLN A 161 19.19 -5.29 3.19
CA GLN A 161 18.14 -4.87 2.25
C GLN A 161 16.88 -4.39 2.99
N SER A 162 17.08 -3.68 4.09
CA SER A 162 16.02 -3.24 4.98
C SER A 162 15.82 -1.73 4.85
N ILE A 163 14.57 -1.30 4.79
CA ILE A 163 14.17 0.10 4.81
C ILE A 163 13.54 0.39 6.17
N ARG A 164 14.07 1.38 6.87
CA ARG A 164 13.40 2.02 8.02
C ARG A 164 12.75 3.31 7.58
N LEU A 165 11.53 3.55 8.03
CA LEU A 165 10.73 4.73 7.72
C LEU A 165 10.15 5.31 9.01
N LEU A 166 10.29 6.62 9.20
CA LEU A 166 9.63 7.33 10.30
C LEU A 166 8.19 7.71 9.92
N TYR A 167 7.22 7.16 10.65
CA TYR A 167 5.82 7.55 10.55
C TYR A 167 5.09 7.37 11.91
N PRO A 168 4.33 8.37 12.40
CA PRO A 168 4.01 9.63 11.72
C PRO A 168 5.20 10.58 11.60
N ARG A 169 5.19 11.39 10.54
CA ARG A 169 6.21 12.41 10.31
C ARG A 169 6.03 13.58 11.30
N PRO A 170 7.11 14.09 11.92
CA PRO A 170 7.02 15.25 12.79
C PRO A 170 6.39 16.46 12.09
N GLU A 171 5.63 17.27 12.83
CA GLU A 171 5.11 18.54 12.33
C GLU A 171 6.25 19.46 11.84
N GLY A 172 5.98 20.24 10.79
CA GLY A 172 6.99 21.08 10.14
C GLY A 172 8.03 20.33 9.30
N SER A 173 8.00 18.98 9.25
CA SER A 173 8.90 18.18 8.40
C SER A 173 8.36 17.90 7.00
N TRP A 174 7.19 18.44 6.66
CA TRP A 174 6.46 18.30 5.40
C TRP A 174 5.68 19.61 5.10
N ALA A 175 4.95 19.68 3.98
CA ALA A 175 4.29 20.88 3.46
C ALA A 175 5.21 22.07 3.11
N ASP A 176 6.46 21.79 2.70
CA ASP A 176 7.33 22.82 2.14
C ASP A 176 6.89 23.17 0.70
N GLU A 177 6.40 24.39 0.51
CA GLU A 177 5.86 24.85 -0.77
C GLU A 177 6.93 25.25 -1.78
N LYS A 178 8.21 25.33 -1.36
CA LYS A 178 9.31 25.74 -2.24
C LYS A 178 9.38 24.91 -3.54
N PRO A 179 9.88 25.50 -4.63
CA PRO A 179 10.10 24.77 -5.87
C PRO A 179 11.22 23.74 -5.73
N LEU A 180 11.28 22.79 -6.67
CA LEU A 180 12.41 21.86 -6.78
C LEU A 180 13.72 22.64 -6.88
N GLY A 181 14.75 22.12 -6.20
CA GLY A 181 16.08 22.73 -6.06
C GLY A 181 16.24 23.69 -4.89
N GLN A 182 15.16 24.06 -4.21
CA GLN A 182 15.19 24.85 -2.96
C GLN A 182 14.75 24.06 -1.73
N LEU A 183 14.23 22.84 -1.92
CA LEU A 183 13.81 21.94 -0.86
C LEU A 183 15.02 21.35 -0.13
N ARG A 184 14.88 21.10 1.18
CA ARG A 184 15.88 20.32 1.93
C ARG A 184 15.99 18.90 1.37
N ALA A 185 14.84 18.25 1.18
CA ALA A 185 14.68 16.95 0.53
C ALA A 185 13.32 16.91 -0.17
N VAL A 186 13.15 16.12 -1.22
CA VAL A 186 11.89 16.05 -1.99
C VAL A 186 10.71 15.65 -1.09
N SER A 187 10.95 14.81 -0.09
CA SER A 187 9.96 14.41 0.92
C SER A 187 9.35 15.56 1.71
N THR A 188 10.04 16.70 1.87
CA THR A 188 9.48 17.86 2.60
C THR A 188 8.35 18.54 1.83
N LYS A 189 8.25 18.36 0.51
CA LYS A 189 7.15 18.90 -0.32
C LYS A 189 5.84 18.13 -0.17
N GLY A 190 5.83 16.97 0.50
CA GLY A 190 4.62 16.18 0.70
C GLY A 190 3.51 17.00 1.38
N SER A 191 2.29 16.93 0.85
CA SER A 191 1.13 17.70 1.32
C SER A 191 0.51 17.15 2.62
N SER A 192 1.01 16.02 3.11
CA SER A 192 0.61 15.41 4.38
C SER A 192 1.77 14.58 4.94
N ALA A 193 1.73 14.30 6.24
CA ALA A 193 2.70 13.40 6.89
C ALA A 193 2.79 12.04 6.18
N LEU A 194 1.64 11.55 5.70
CA LEU A 194 1.53 10.27 5.01
C LEU A 194 2.15 10.33 3.60
N GLN A 195 1.86 11.38 2.83
CA GLN A 195 2.51 11.56 1.53
C GLN A 195 4.02 11.76 1.68
N ALA A 196 4.48 12.53 2.67
CA ALA A 196 5.90 12.70 2.96
C ALA A 196 6.59 11.37 3.29
N ALA A 197 5.94 10.49 4.08
CA ALA A 197 6.43 9.15 4.35
C ALA A 197 6.49 8.27 3.08
N ALA A 198 5.47 8.33 2.21
CA ALA A 198 5.49 7.62 0.93
C ALA A 198 6.60 8.13 -0.01
N ILE A 199 6.87 9.43 -0.04
CA ILE A 199 7.99 10.02 -0.79
C ILE A 199 9.33 9.54 -0.21
N THR A 200 9.46 9.51 1.12
CA THR A 200 10.66 8.95 1.78
C THR A 200 10.83 7.47 1.45
N LEU A 201 9.77 6.66 1.45
CA LEU A 201 9.87 5.25 1.04
C LEU A 201 10.43 5.11 -0.38
N VAL A 202 9.95 5.92 -1.34
CA VAL A 202 10.47 5.90 -2.71
C VAL A 202 11.94 6.34 -2.78
N HIS A 203 12.34 7.30 -1.95
CA HIS A 203 13.75 7.69 -1.82
C HIS A 203 14.60 6.51 -1.32
N GLU A 204 14.22 5.87 -0.21
CA GLU A 204 14.99 4.76 0.35
C GLU A 204 15.01 3.55 -0.60
N PHE A 205 13.91 3.30 -1.32
CA PHE A 205 13.88 2.33 -2.39
C PHE A 205 14.79 2.72 -3.57
N GLY A 206 15.02 4.00 -3.82
CA GLY A 206 16.02 4.47 -4.78
C GLY A 206 17.43 3.99 -4.45
N HIS A 207 17.80 3.92 -3.17
CA HIS A 207 19.07 3.31 -2.77
C HIS A 207 19.08 1.81 -3.04
N HIS A 208 18.01 1.11 -2.72
CA HIS A 208 17.87 -0.32 -3.01
C HIS A 208 18.00 -0.62 -4.51
N LEU A 209 17.28 0.14 -5.33
CA LEU A 209 17.29 0.04 -6.78
C LEU A 209 18.69 0.32 -7.34
N TYR A 210 19.35 1.39 -6.89
CA TYR A 210 20.70 1.72 -7.36
C TYR A 210 21.71 0.61 -7.03
N GLU A 211 21.71 0.10 -5.80
CA GLU A 211 22.61 -0.98 -5.39
C GLU A 211 22.40 -2.26 -6.22
N ALA A 212 21.15 -2.59 -6.55
CA ALA A 212 20.83 -3.74 -7.39
C ALA A 212 21.24 -3.55 -8.86
N MET A 213 21.30 -2.32 -9.37
CA MET A 213 21.67 -1.99 -10.76
C MET A 213 23.15 -1.65 -10.97
N ARG A 214 23.97 -1.78 -9.92
CA ARG A 214 25.28 -1.14 -9.85
C ARG A 214 26.23 -1.55 -10.99
N GLU A 215 26.17 -2.78 -11.47
CA GLU A 215 27.06 -3.25 -12.54
C GLU A 215 26.65 -2.78 -13.94
N GLU A 216 25.34 -2.61 -14.19
CA GLU A 216 24.80 -2.38 -15.54
C GLU A 216 24.63 -0.90 -15.89
N THR A 217 24.39 -0.04 -14.87
CA THR A 217 23.90 1.34 -15.11
C THR A 217 24.67 2.44 -14.37
N GLU A 218 25.59 2.08 -13.46
CA GLU A 218 26.32 3.04 -12.61
C GLU A 218 27.08 4.08 -13.44
N ASN A 219 27.76 3.68 -14.51
CA ASN A 219 28.54 4.60 -15.35
C ASN A 219 27.69 5.70 -15.99
N ARG A 220 26.47 5.36 -16.43
CA ARG A 220 25.58 6.33 -17.10
C ARG A 220 24.89 7.26 -16.10
N LEU A 221 24.45 6.72 -14.95
CA LEU A 221 23.89 7.51 -13.86
C LEU A 221 24.93 8.47 -13.29
N PHE A 222 26.16 7.98 -13.07
CA PHE A 222 27.27 8.80 -12.60
C PHE A 222 27.63 9.90 -13.60
N ALA A 223 27.72 9.58 -14.90
CA ALA A 223 27.96 10.60 -15.93
C ALA A 223 26.88 11.69 -15.93
N ARG A 224 25.60 11.32 -15.79
CA ARG A 224 24.51 12.30 -15.70
C ARG A 224 24.60 13.14 -14.43
N TYR A 225 24.90 12.52 -13.28
CA TYR A 225 25.11 13.22 -12.02
C TYR A 225 26.22 14.28 -12.14
N ILE A 226 27.35 13.97 -12.79
CA ILE A 226 28.42 14.94 -13.04
C ILE A 226 27.93 16.12 -13.90
N GLN A 227 27.11 15.86 -14.93
CA GLN A 227 26.53 16.94 -15.73
C GLN A 227 25.52 17.77 -14.93
N ALA A 228 24.65 17.14 -14.13
CA ALA A 228 23.71 17.83 -13.26
C ALA A 228 24.43 18.73 -12.25
N LYS A 229 25.59 18.28 -11.74
CA LYS A 229 26.48 19.07 -10.89
C LYS A 229 27.03 20.31 -11.58
N LYS A 230 27.48 20.19 -12.84
CA LYS A 230 27.95 21.34 -13.64
C LYS A 230 26.83 22.33 -13.95
N GLU A 231 25.63 21.82 -14.22
CA GLU A 231 24.43 22.61 -14.50
C GLU A 231 23.80 23.24 -13.24
N GLY A 232 24.21 22.81 -12.03
CA GLY A 232 23.59 23.21 -10.78
C GLY A 232 22.15 22.70 -10.59
N ARG A 233 21.74 21.68 -11.36
CA ARG A 233 20.37 21.16 -11.38
C ARG A 233 20.20 19.98 -10.44
N PHE A 234 19.87 20.30 -9.19
CA PHE A 234 19.52 19.31 -8.17
C PHE A 234 18.09 19.52 -7.73
N VAL A 235 17.29 18.46 -7.61
CA VAL A 235 15.88 18.57 -7.19
C VAL A 235 15.71 18.98 -5.72
N SER A 236 16.77 18.85 -4.91
CA SER A 236 16.82 19.24 -3.50
C SER A 236 18.27 19.49 -3.07
N LEU A 237 18.46 20.00 -1.85
CA LEU A 237 19.79 20.13 -1.24
C LEU A 237 20.41 18.75 -0.98
N ARG A 238 19.63 17.78 -0.49
CA ARG A 238 20.07 16.39 -0.24
C ARG A 238 20.62 15.71 -1.51
N ALA A 239 20.03 15.99 -2.68
CA ALA A 239 20.51 15.46 -3.96
C ALA A 239 21.96 15.86 -4.32
N ARG A 240 22.58 16.80 -3.59
CA ARG A 240 23.98 17.23 -3.80
C ARG A 240 25.00 16.33 -3.11
N ASP A 241 24.55 15.49 -2.18
CA ASP A 241 25.43 14.75 -1.27
C ASP A 241 26.11 13.54 -1.94
N GLY A 242 25.69 13.16 -3.15
CA GLY A 242 26.32 12.11 -3.94
C GLY A 242 25.41 11.57 -5.04
N VAL A 243 25.94 10.69 -5.90
CA VAL A 243 25.18 10.06 -6.99
C VAL A 243 23.99 9.24 -6.47
N LEU A 244 24.16 8.55 -5.34
CA LEU A 244 23.11 7.78 -4.68
C LEU A 244 21.95 8.68 -4.25
N GLU A 245 22.24 9.71 -3.48
CA GLU A 245 21.25 10.67 -2.98
C GLU A 245 20.60 11.45 -4.13
N TRP A 246 21.37 11.82 -5.15
CA TRP A 246 20.87 12.42 -6.38
C TRP A 246 19.86 11.52 -7.10
N PHE A 247 20.18 10.23 -7.26
CA PHE A 247 19.31 9.27 -7.91
C PHE A 247 18.03 9.04 -7.10
N SER A 248 18.16 8.79 -5.79
CA SER A 248 17.04 8.56 -4.88
C SER A 248 16.08 9.75 -4.81
N GLU A 249 16.60 10.97 -4.70
CA GLU A 249 15.79 12.19 -4.72
C GLU A 249 15.14 12.42 -6.09
N SER A 250 15.85 12.15 -7.18
CA SER A 250 15.33 12.27 -8.55
C SER A 250 14.22 11.25 -8.84
N LEU A 251 14.34 10.03 -8.33
CA LEU A 251 13.31 8.99 -8.41
C LEU A 251 12.04 9.41 -7.65
N ALA A 252 12.21 9.94 -6.43
CA ALA A 252 11.12 10.48 -5.63
C ALA A 252 10.41 11.66 -6.35
N ALA A 253 11.19 12.59 -6.92
CA ALA A 253 10.66 13.70 -7.71
C ALA A 253 9.92 13.22 -8.97
N HIS A 254 10.45 12.20 -9.66
CA HIS A 254 9.81 11.58 -10.80
C HIS A 254 8.45 10.98 -10.42
N ARG A 255 8.37 10.28 -9.29
CA ARG A 255 7.15 9.59 -8.85
C ARG A 255 6.03 10.54 -8.41
N PHE A 256 6.36 11.60 -7.68
CA PHE A 256 5.35 12.46 -7.05
C PHE A 256 5.18 13.83 -7.71
N PHE A 257 6.20 14.32 -8.40
CA PHE A 257 6.25 15.68 -8.96
C PHE A 257 6.68 15.68 -10.43
N ARG A 258 6.31 14.64 -11.19
CA ARG A 258 6.79 14.37 -12.57
C ARG A 258 6.76 15.58 -13.48
N ARG A 259 5.66 16.34 -13.48
CA ARG A 259 5.49 17.52 -14.35
C ARG A 259 6.51 18.61 -14.03
N ASP A 260 6.66 18.92 -12.76
CA ASP A 260 7.55 19.99 -12.31
C ASP A 260 9.02 19.54 -12.43
N PHE A 261 9.30 18.26 -12.19
CA PHE A 261 10.62 17.67 -12.39
C PHE A 261 11.05 17.70 -13.86
N ARG A 262 10.16 17.32 -14.80
CA ARG A 262 10.43 17.41 -16.24
C ARG A 262 10.74 18.82 -16.70
N LYS A 263 10.09 19.84 -16.12
CA LYS A 263 10.39 21.25 -16.42
C LYS A 263 11.72 21.70 -15.83
N PHE A 264 12.02 21.25 -14.62
CA PHE A 264 13.23 21.63 -13.88
C PHE A 264 14.50 21.00 -14.49
N ASP A 265 14.47 19.70 -14.77
CA ASP A 265 15.58 18.96 -15.35
C ASP A 265 15.06 17.86 -16.32
N PRO A 266 14.78 18.23 -17.59
CA PRO A 266 14.26 17.29 -18.58
C PRO A 266 15.20 16.11 -18.83
N ALA A 267 16.51 16.33 -18.81
CA ALA A 267 17.51 15.31 -19.13
C ALA A 267 17.60 14.23 -18.03
N THR A 268 17.62 14.64 -16.75
CA THR A 268 17.56 13.67 -15.65
C THR A 268 16.20 12.98 -15.62
N SER A 269 15.11 13.71 -15.84
CA SER A 269 13.76 13.12 -15.87
C SER A 269 13.64 12.02 -16.93
N ALA A 270 14.13 12.27 -18.15
CA ALA A 270 14.16 11.28 -19.22
C ALA A 270 15.05 10.08 -18.89
N MET A 271 16.19 10.29 -18.22
CA MET A 271 17.05 9.19 -17.79
C MET A 271 16.37 8.30 -16.74
N ILE A 272 15.71 8.88 -15.73
CA ILE A 272 14.94 8.10 -14.75
C ILE A 272 13.82 7.31 -15.43
N GLU A 273 13.14 7.90 -16.42
CA GLU A 273 12.11 7.20 -17.22
C GLU A 273 12.67 5.99 -17.97
N ASP A 274 13.84 6.13 -18.61
CA ASP A 274 14.50 5.04 -19.33
C ASP A 274 14.98 3.93 -18.38
N VAL A 275 15.53 4.29 -17.20
CA VAL A 275 15.88 3.30 -16.17
C VAL A 275 14.65 2.50 -15.75
N LEU A 276 13.54 3.16 -15.40
CA LEU A 276 12.31 2.48 -15.01
C LEU A 276 11.72 1.63 -16.13
N ALA A 277 11.86 2.05 -17.39
CA ALA A 277 11.36 1.30 -18.54
C ALA A 277 12.11 -0.02 -18.75
N ARG A 278 13.42 -0.06 -18.46
CA ARG A 278 14.24 -1.28 -18.60
C ARG A 278 13.95 -2.34 -17.54
N LEU A 279 13.41 -1.92 -16.39
CA LEU A 279 13.14 -2.79 -15.26
C LEU A 279 11.69 -3.27 -15.17
N ARG A 280 10.81 -2.81 -16.08
CA ARG A 280 9.39 -3.18 -16.12
C ARG A 280 9.16 -4.53 -16.79
#